data_AF-A0ABD3M9B1-F1
#
_entry.id   AF-A0ABD3M9B1-F1
#
_cell.length_a   1.000
_cell.length_b   1.000
_cell.length_c   1.000
_cell.angle_alpha   90.00
_cell.angle_beta   90.00
_cell.angle_gamma   90.00
#
_symmetry.space_group_name_H-M   'P 1'
#
loop_
_entity.id
_entity.type
_entity.pdbx_description
1 polymer ?
#
loop_
_entity_poly.entity_id
_entity_poly.type
_entity_poly.pdbx_seq_one_letter_code
_entity_poly.pdbx_strand_id
1 'polypeptide(L)'
;MSKNKDKGLGVGSTVRLTSKIRLPPKVGAGTRAVREVLTIARRSVVATEDERGCISLVQEDIIPTPLAGTSHFLIAPTINGSSAQEVDECEADVSNVSPLLEFEEVEGASIEGDIALYKGYGDQLFRINDYTWAISYYEAALYSVSSAFDVGSVLVVRRSGHSVIAEVDCLENGTFDVTFQSGNEEANISRKEIIMALWTLDVSFLQPKILLNLSRCLLKLADFDSSRSNSLGKSSRQDKFRQSAVLGCSAAITICEYHSIEASIESRSELDSLIDKARIVRSRAFMQLKKYPNATADAKKVLVRNATNRDAQGILNEIKAAQAYSKSIDKKLSKEVCRWVQSATESTVGSEALRRTK
;
A
#
# COMPACT_ATOMS: atom_id res chain seq x y z
N MET A 1 -28.86 18.45 25.37
CA MET A 1 -27.73 19.20 24.79
C MET A 1 -26.73 18.19 24.25
N SER A 2 -26.70 17.96 22.94
CA SER A 2 -25.62 17.21 22.28
C SER A 2 -25.10 18.10 21.14
N LYS A 3 -23.94 18.70 21.39
CA LYS A 3 -23.17 19.47 20.42
C LYS A 3 -22.24 18.48 19.71
N ASN A 4 -22.52 18.21 18.43
CA ASN A 4 -21.55 17.85 17.37
C ASN A 4 -22.32 17.25 16.19
N LYS A 5 -23.14 18.06 15.50
CA LYS A 5 -23.82 17.64 14.26
C LYS A 5 -23.10 18.08 12.98
N ASP A 6 -22.00 18.82 13.06
CA ASP A 6 -21.34 19.43 11.89
C ASP A 6 -19.84 19.07 11.80
N LYS A 7 -19.51 17.79 11.92
CA LYS A 7 -18.23 17.28 11.41
C LYS A 7 -18.57 16.25 10.34
N GLY A 8 -18.32 16.60 9.07
CA GLY A 8 -18.43 15.65 7.96
C GLY A 8 -17.67 14.37 8.30
N LEU A 9 -18.28 13.23 8.00
CA LEU A 9 -17.70 11.93 8.23
C LEU A 9 -16.59 11.74 7.21
N GLY A 10 -15.35 11.99 7.63
CA GLY A 10 -14.20 11.84 6.75
C GLY A 10 -14.13 10.44 6.15
N VAL A 11 -13.79 10.36 4.86
CA VAL A 11 -13.49 9.10 4.17
C VAL A 11 -12.57 8.22 5.02
N GLY A 12 -12.96 6.97 5.24
CA GLY A 12 -12.30 6.01 6.13
C GLY A 12 -12.86 5.95 7.55
N SER A 13 -13.90 6.72 7.89
CA SER A 13 -14.59 6.63 9.20
C SER A 13 -15.43 5.36 9.28
N THR A 14 -15.34 4.62 10.39
CA THR A 14 -16.21 3.47 10.67
C THR A 14 -17.57 3.94 11.16
N VAL A 15 -18.62 3.43 10.52
CA VAL A 15 -20.03 3.71 10.80
C VAL A 15 -20.67 2.41 11.27
N ARG A 16 -21.42 2.48 12.36
CA ARG A 16 -22.22 1.36 12.85
C ARG A 16 -23.62 1.47 12.24
N LEU A 17 -23.88 0.63 11.25
CA LEU A 17 -25.19 0.47 10.67
C LEU A 17 -26.11 -0.30 11.59
N THR A 18 -27.26 0.28 11.91
CA THR A 18 -28.27 -0.36 12.75
C THR A 18 -29.51 -0.69 11.94
N SER A 19 -29.92 -1.96 11.93
CA SER A 19 -31.18 -2.38 11.34
C SER A 19 -32.16 -2.74 12.45
N LYS A 20 -33.35 -2.12 12.42
CA LYS A 20 -34.46 -2.45 13.33
C LYS A 20 -35.32 -3.54 12.72
N ILE A 21 -35.14 -4.78 13.20
CA ILE A 21 -35.97 -5.90 12.75
C ILE A 21 -37.16 -6.03 13.69
N ARG A 22 -38.37 -6.02 13.12
CA ARG A 22 -39.60 -6.38 13.83
C ARG A 22 -39.78 -7.88 13.73
N LEU A 23 -39.65 -8.58 14.84
CA LEU A 23 -39.99 -10.00 14.88
C LEU A 23 -41.51 -10.20 14.73
N PRO A 24 -41.94 -11.26 14.02
CA PRO A 24 -43.35 -11.64 14.04
C PRO A 24 -43.76 -11.99 15.48
N PRO A 25 -45.02 -11.71 15.87
CA PRO A 25 -45.49 -12.05 17.20
C PRO A 25 -45.36 -13.56 17.45
N LYS A 26 -44.81 -13.95 18.61
CA LYS A 26 -44.76 -15.35 19.03
C LYS A 26 -46.18 -15.92 19.00
N VAL A 27 -46.34 -17.08 18.36
CA VAL A 27 -47.62 -17.80 18.31
C VAL A 27 -48.07 -18.08 19.74
N GLY A 28 -49.21 -17.50 20.15
CA GLY A 28 -49.80 -17.63 21.49
C GLY A 28 -49.68 -16.40 22.39
N ALA A 29 -48.98 -15.33 22.00
CA ALA A 29 -49.00 -14.07 22.75
C ALA A 29 -50.27 -13.27 22.43
N GLY A 30 -51.11 -13.01 23.43
CA GLY A 30 -52.29 -12.16 23.32
C GLY A 30 -51.98 -10.79 22.71
N THR A 31 -52.99 -10.16 22.12
CA THR A 31 -53.01 -9.07 21.13
C THR A 31 -52.32 -7.73 21.49
N ARG A 32 -51.31 -7.70 22.37
CA ARG A 32 -50.70 -6.45 22.85
C ARG A 32 -49.20 -6.47 23.16
N ALA A 33 -48.42 -7.38 22.57
CA ALA A 33 -46.96 -7.35 22.72
C ALA A 33 -46.23 -7.35 21.36
N VAL A 34 -46.26 -6.21 20.65
CA VAL A 34 -45.17 -5.89 19.71
C VAL A 34 -44.04 -5.34 20.55
N ARG A 35 -43.17 -6.20 21.06
CA ARG A 35 -41.95 -5.74 21.76
C ARG A 35 -40.87 -6.79 21.66
N GLU A 36 -40.11 -6.69 20.57
CA GLU A 36 -38.67 -6.89 20.54
C GLU A 36 -38.18 -6.31 19.20
N VAL A 37 -37.58 -5.12 19.26
CA VAL A 37 -36.81 -4.55 18.16
C VAL A 37 -35.40 -5.06 18.35
N LEU A 38 -34.99 -6.02 17.53
CA LEU A 38 -33.58 -6.38 17.44
C LEU A 38 -32.89 -5.30 16.63
N THR A 39 -31.92 -4.64 17.23
CA THR A 39 -30.99 -3.78 16.51
C THR A 39 -29.81 -4.63 16.08
N ILE A 40 -29.79 -5.08 14.82
CA ILE A 40 -28.58 -5.68 14.27
C ILE A 40 -27.63 -4.54 13.95
N ALA A 41 -26.49 -4.52 14.63
CA ALA A 41 -25.40 -3.62 14.32
C ALA A 41 -24.45 -4.29 13.33
N ARG A 42 -24.30 -3.73 12.14
CA ARG A 42 -23.26 -4.08 11.17
C ARG A 42 -22.26 -2.93 11.11
N ARG A 43 -20.97 -3.22 10.98
CA ARG A 43 -19.95 -2.18 10.77
C ARG A 43 -19.77 -1.96 9.27
N SER A 44 -19.64 -0.70 8.88
CA SER A 44 -19.39 -0.27 7.52
C SER A 44 -18.45 0.92 7.55
N VAL A 45 -17.80 1.25 6.44
CA VAL A 45 -16.85 2.38 6.41
C VAL A 45 -17.28 3.36 5.34
N VAL A 46 -17.17 4.66 5.65
CA VAL A 46 -17.40 5.75 4.70
C VAL A 46 -16.36 5.69 3.59
N ALA A 47 -16.78 5.24 2.42
CA ALA A 47 -15.97 5.15 1.21
C ALA A 47 -15.80 6.51 0.53
N THR A 48 -16.89 7.28 0.44
CA THR A 48 -16.91 8.63 -0.13
C THR A 48 -17.98 9.48 0.56
N GLU A 49 -17.75 10.80 0.61
CA GLU A 49 -18.77 11.80 0.93
C GLU A 49 -18.89 12.69 -0.31
N ASP A 50 -20.08 12.79 -0.91
CA ASP A 50 -20.30 13.65 -2.08
C ASP A 50 -20.38 15.14 -1.67
N GLU A 51 -20.38 16.06 -2.65
CA GLU A 51 -20.51 17.52 -2.40
C GLU A 51 -21.84 17.91 -1.73
N ARG A 52 -22.79 16.98 -1.61
CA ARG A 52 -24.12 17.15 -1.01
C ARG A 52 -24.22 16.50 0.38
N GLY A 53 -23.16 15.88 0.89
CA GLY A 53 -23.13 15.19 2.18
C GLY A 53 -23.73 13.78 2.16
N CYS A 54 -23.91 13.16 0.98
CA CYS A 54 -24.27 11.76 0.85
C CYS A 54 -23.03 10.89 1.11
N ILE A 55 -23.19 9.88 1.96
CA ILE A 55 -22.12 9.01 2.42
C ILE A 55 -22.28 7.65 1.74
N SER A 56 -21.28 7.24 0.98
CA SER A 56 -21.20 5.87 0.45
C SER A 56 -20.58 4.96 1.48
N LEU A 57 -21.19 3.80 1.72
CA LEU A 57 -20.76 2.84 2.72
C LEU A 57 -20.42 1.52 2.05
N VAL A 58 -19.22 1.01 2.29
CA VAL A 58 -18.82 -0.34 1.87
C VAL A 58 -18.96 -1.28 3.07
N GLN A 59 -19.61 -2.43 2.87
CA GLN A 59 -19.96 -3.37 3.94
C GLN A 59 -18.74 -4.23 4.35
N GLU A 60 -18.39 -4.26 5.64
CA GLU A 60 -17.18 -4.94 6.15
C GLU A 60 -17.18 -6.47 5.88
N ASP A 61 -18.34 -7.10 5.74
CA ASP A 61 -18.55 -8.53 5.49
C ASP A 61 -18.36 -8.97 4.03
N ILE A 62 -18.32 -8.04 3.07
CA ILE A 62 -17.99 -8.33 1.67
C ILE A 62 -16.48 -8.26 1.44
N ILE A 63 -15.73 -7.60 2.34
CA ILE A 63 -14.30 -7.48 2.19
C ILE A 63 -13.57 -8.75 2.66
N PRO A 64 -12.63 -9.28 1.84
CA PRO A 64 -11.67 -10.26 2.32
C PRO A 64 -10.90 -9.68 3.51
N THR A 65 -11.01 -10.32 4.68
CA THR A 65 -10.30 -9.89 5.89
C THR A 65 -8.81 -9.73 5.57
N PRO A 66 -8.21 -8.53 5.72
CA PRO A 66 -6.77 -8.37 5.58
C PRO A 66 -6.08 -9.33 6.54
N LEU A 67 -5.02 -10.02 6.08
CA LEU A 67 -4.35 -11.07 6.83
C LEU A 67 -3.76 -10.51 8.15
N ALA A 68 -4.54 -10.57 9.22
CA ALA A 68 -4.12 -10.25 10.57
C ALA A 68 -3.55 -11.52 11.20
N GLY A 69 -2.26 -11.79 10.98
CA GLY A 69 -1.64 -12.94 11.62
C GLY A 69 -0.32 -13.35 11.00
N THR A 70 0.59 -13.76 11.88
CA THR A 70 1.95 -14.24 11.63
C THR A 70 2.15 -15.00 10.32
N SER A 71 3.07 -14.51 9.49
CA SER A 71 3.77 -15.22 8.40
C SER A 71 3.09 -15.43 7.04
N HIS A 72 2.09 -14.62 6.68
CA HIS A 72 1.54 -14.60 5.32
C HIS A 72 1.86 -13.31 4.57
N PHE A 73 1.88 -13.39 3.25
CA PHE A 73 2.33 -12.36 2.31
C PHE A 73 1.65 -11.01 2.56
N LEU A 74 2.46 -10.02 2.94
CA LEU A 74 2.00 -8.67 3.23
C LEU A 74 2.84 -7.68 2.43
N ILE A 75 2.25 -7.13 1.37
CA ILE A 75 2.83 -5.98 0.68
C ILE A 75 2.34 -4.72 1.36
N ALA A 76 1.08 -4.63 1.78
CA ALA A 76 0.60 -3.56 2.64
C ALA A 76 1.14 -3.72 4.07
N PRO A 77 1.54 -2.63 4.75
CA PRO A 77 2.06 -2.72 6.10
C PRO A 77 0.92 -3.02 7.09
N THR A 78 1.15 -3.98 7.99
CA THR A 78 0.28 -4.18 9.16
C THR A 78 0.43 -3.00 10.12
N ILE A 79 -0.65 -2.24 10.29
CA ILE A 79 -0.71 -1.15 11.27
C ILE A 79 -1.27 -1.75 12.55
N ASN A 80 -0.39 -2.14 13.46
CA ASN A 80 -0.80 -2.53 14.81
C ASN A 80 -1.39 -1.28 15.51
N GLY A 81 -2.72 -1.20 15.58
CA GLY A 81 -3.45 -0.18 16.30
C GLY A 81 -3.33 -0.40 17.81
N SER A 82 -2.15 -0.19 18.40
CA SER A 82 -1.98 -0.15 19.85
C SER A 82 -2.41 1.20 20.47
N SER A 83 -3.11 2.03 19.71
CA SER A 83 -3.88 3.16 20.19
C SER A 83 -5.25 3.10 19.53
N ALA A 84 -6.11 2.20 20.02
CA ALA A 84 -7.54 2.37 19.91
C ALA A 84 -7.90 3.66 20.68
N GLN A 85 -7.63 4.82 20.07
CA GLN A 85 -8.47 5.98 20.33
C GLN A 85 -9.86 5.52 19.93
N GLU A 86 -10.80 5.58 20.88
CA GLU A 86 -12.22 5.46 20.61
C GLU A 86 -12.55 6.38 19.43
N VAL A 87 -12.70 5.77 18.25
CA VAL A 87 -13.23 6.46 17.08
C VAL A 87 -14.70 6.63 17.40
N ASP A 88 -15.19 7.87 17.48
CA ASP A 88 -16.62 8.18 17.62
C ASP A 88 -17.37 7.42 16.49
N GLU A 89 -17.94 6.26 16.81
CA GLU A 89 -18.72 5.44 15.87
C GLU A 89 -20.01 6.19 15.56
N CYS A 90 -20.15 6.71 14.34
CA CYS A 90 -21.42 7.29 13.91
C CYS A 90 -22.42 6.16 13.63
N GLU A 91 -23.65 6.29 14.15
CA GLU A 91 -24.75 5.36 13.89
C GLU A 91 -25.58 5.85 12.70
N ALA A 92 -25.80 4.98 11.70
CA ALA A 92 -26.72 5.23 10.59
C ALA A 92 -27.71 4.07 10.43
N ASP A 93 -28.93 4.36 9.95
CA ASP A 93 -29.95 3.34 9.69
C ASP A 93 -29.66 2.65 8.36
N VAL A 94 -29.70 1.31 8.32
CA VAL A 94 -29.45 0.50 7.10
C VAL A 94 -30.37 0.89 5.94
N SER A 95 -31.59 1.35 6.23
CA SER A 95 -32.54 1.81 5.20
C SER A 95 -32.09 3.07 4.45
N ASN A 96 -31.11 3.81 4.98
CA ASN A 96 -30.52 4.99 4.34
C ASN A 96 -29.26 4.66 3.53
N VAL A 97 -28.94 3.38 3.35
CA VAL A 97 -27.71 2.91 2.69
C VAL A 97 -28.07 2.23 1.39
N SER A 98 -27.49 2.72 0.29
CA SER A 98 -27.57 2.07 -1.02
C SER A 98 -26.18 1.59 -1.45
N PRO A 99 -26.09 0.45 -2.16
CA PRO A 99 -24.84 0.00 -2.76
C PRO A 99 -24.32 1.06 -3.73
N LEU A 100 -23.02 1.32 -3.68
CA LEU A 100 -22.33 2.25 -4.59
C LEU A 100 -21.82 1.53 -5.83
N LEU A 101 -21.43 0.27 -5.68
CA LEU A 101 -20.83 -0.54 -6.73
C LEU A 101 -21.69 -1.79 -6.96
N GLU A 102 -21.84 -2.19 -8.22
CA GLU A 102 -22.71 -3.31 -8.62
C GLU A 102 -22.37 -4.62 -7.90
N PHE A 103 -21.11 -4.83 -7.53
CA PHE A 103 -20.69 -6.03 -6.82
C PHE A 103 -21.11 -6.07 -5.35
N GLU A 104 -21.51 -4.93 -4.77
CA GLU A 104 -22.03 -4.86 -3.40
C GLU A 104 -23.46 -5.41 -3.29
N GLU A 105 -24.16 -5.58 -4.42
CA GLU A 105 -25.49 -6.19 -4.48
C GLU A 105 -25.45 -7.73 -4.49
N VAL A 106 -24.27 -8.32 -4.72
CA VAL A 106 -24.12 -9.77 -4.93
C VAL A 106 -23.95 -10.48 -3.58
N GLU A 107 -25.05 -10.65 -2.83
CA GLU A 107 -25.05 -11.48 -1.63
C GLU A 107 -24.78 -12.96 -1.99
N GLY A 108 -23.71 -13.54 -1.44
CA GLY A 108 -23.49 -15.00 -1.43
C GLY A 108 -22.77 -15.60 -2.64
N ALA A 109 -22.21 -14.80 -3.56
CA ALA A 109 -21.30 -15.34 -4.57
C ALA A 109 -19.93 -15.63 -3.93
N SER A 110 -19.53 -16.91 -3.88
CA SER A 110 -18.15 -17.25 -3.55
C SER A 110 -17.25 -16.78 -4.68
N ILE A 111 -16.47 -15.73 -4.42
CA ILE A 111 -15.44 -15.20 -5.32
C ILE A 111 -14.06 -15.83 -5.05
N GLU A 112 -14.01 -16.86 -4.20
CA GLU A 112 -12.78 -17.55 -3.86
C GLU A 112 -12.11 -18.14 -5.12
N GLY A 113 -10.86 -17.76 -5.35
CA GLY A 113 -10.07 -18.23 -6.49
C GLY A 113 -10.24 -17.47 -7.80
N ASP A 114 -11.21 -16.55 -7.94
CA ASP A 114 -11.31 -15.72 -9.15
C ASP A 114 -10.52 -14.40 -9.02
N ILE A 115 -9.25 -14.49 -9.40
CA ILE A 115 -8.27 -13.40 -9.33
C ILE A 115 -8.66 -12.22 -10.24
N ALA A 116 -9.26 -12.50 -11.40
CA ALA A 116 -9.69 -11.47 -12.32
C ALA A 116 -10.84 -10.66 -11.73
N LEU A 117 -11.76 -11.34 -11.03
CA LEU A 117 -12.85 -10.71 -10.30
C LEU A 117 -12.35 -9.87 -9.11
N TYR A 118 -11.46 -10.42 -8.27
CA TYR A 118 -10.82 -9.65 -7.18
C TYR A 118 -10.13 -8.38 -7.70
N LYS A 119 -9.35 -8.51 -8.78
CA LYS A 119 -8.71 -7.36 -9.42
C LYS A 119 -9.76 -6.36 -9.93
N GLY A 120 -10.84 -6.83 -10.55
CA GLY A 120 -11.92 -5.99 -11.06
C GLY A 120 -12.60 -5.16 -9.96
N TYR A 121 -12.84 -5.76 -8.79
CA TYR A 121 -13.40 -5.07 -7.62
C TYR A 121 -12.41 -4.06 -7.05
N GLY A 122 -11.13 -4.44 -6.92
CA GLY A 122 -10.06 -3.51 -6.53
C GLY A 122 -9.93 -2.32 -7.49
N ASP A 123 -10.07 -2.53 -8.79
CA ASP A 123 -10.02 -1.47 -9.81
C ASP A 123 -11.22 -0.51 -9.70
N GLN A 124 -12.41 -1.01 -9.37
CA GLN A 124 -13.61 -0.19 -9.14
C GLN A 124 -13.44 0.69 -7.91
N LEU A 125 -13.00 0.12 -6.79
CA LEU A 125 -12.70 0.85 -5.55
C LEU A 125 -11.59 1.89 -5.76
N PHE A 126 -10.54 1.53 -6.51
CA PHE A 126 -9.48 2.48 -6.87
C PHE A 126 -10.02 3.71 -7.62
N ARG A 127 -10.97 3.52 -8.56
CA ARG A 127 -11.55 4.62 -9.35
C ARG A 127 -12.35 5.60 -8.50
N ILE A 128 -13.00 5.14 -7.43
CA ILE A 128 -13.74 5.98 -6.49
C ILE A 128 -12.85 6.52 -5.35
N ASN A 129 -11.53 6.37 -5.46
CA ASN A 129 -10.52 6.77 -4.46
C ASN A 129 -10.57 6.00 -3.13
N ASP A 130 -11.17 4.82 -3.14
CA ASP A 130 -11.20 3.95 -1.98
C ASP A 130 -9.97 3.02 -1.93
N TYR A 131 -8.83 3.63 -1.60
CA TYR A 131 -7.54 2.97 -1.68
C TYR A 131 -7.34 1.89 -0.60
N THR A 132 -7.93 2.07 0.59
CA THR A 132 -7.81 1.12 1.70
C THR A 132 -8.53 -0.17 1.36
N TRP A 133 -9.75 -0.10 0.82
CA TRP A 133 -10.49 -1.29 0.46
C TRP A 133 -9.99 -1.92 -0.85
N ALA A 134 -9.57 -1.10 -1.82
CA ALA A 134 -8.91 -1.62 -3.03
C ALA A 134 -7.69 -2.49 -2.68
N ILE A 135 -6.91 -2.12 -1.65
CA ILE A 135 -5.79 -2.93 -1.15
C ILE A 135 -6.26 -4.33 -0.72
N SER A 136 -7.33 -4.45 0.05
CA SER A 136 -7.83 -5.74 0.54
C SER A 136 -8.16 -6.71 -0.60
N TYR A 137 -8.84 -6.23 -1.65
CA TYR A 137 -9.14 -7.05 -2.82
C TYR A 137 -7.88 -7.44 -3.61
N TYR A 138 -6.92 -6.52 -3.77
CA TYR A 138 -5.64 -6.85 -4.40
C TYR A 138 -4.82 -7.85 -3.59
N GLU A 139 -4.77 -7.73 -2.26
CA GLU A 139 -4.05 -8.68 -1.41
C GLU A 139 -4.70 -10.06 -1.41
N ALA A 140 -6.03 -10.14 -1.39
CA ALA A 140 -6.77 -11.40 -1.53
C ALA A 140 -6.50 -12.08 -2.89
N ALA A 141 -6.45 -11.30 -3.98
CA ALA A 141 -6.10 -11.79 -5.30
C ALA A 141 -4.69 -12.41 -5.32
N LEU A 142 -3.71 -11.69 -4.77
CA LEU A 142 -2.32 -12.17 -4.70
C LEU A 142 -2.19 -13.39 -3.78
N TYR A 143 -2.87 -13.39 -2.64
CA TYR A 143 -2.86 -14.52 -1.72
C TYR A 143 -3.34 -15.81 -2.40
N SER A 144 -4.39 -15.72 -3.21
CA SER A 144 -4.99 -16.87 -3.90
C SER A 144 -4.01 -17.61 -4.82
N VAL A 145 -2.97 -16.94 -5.34
CA VAL A 145 -1.97 -17.55 -6.24
C VAL A 145 -0.55 -17.58 -5.73
N SER A 146 -0.25 -16.80 -4.70
CA SER A 146 1.12 -16.66 -4.21
C SER A 146 1.34 -17.28 -2.84
N SER A 147 0.28 -17.68 -2.12
CA SER A 147 0.37 -18.14 -0.72
C SER A 147 0.97 -19.52 -0.54
N ALA A 148 0.64 -20.44 -1.45
CA ALA A 148 1.06 -21.83 -1.46
C ALA A 148 2.07 -22.06 -2.59
N PHE A 149 3.15 -22.77 -2.27
CA PHE A 149 4.17 -23.18 -3.21
C PHE A 149 4.91 -24.40 -2.65
N ASP A 150 5.43 -25.21 -3.56
CA ASP A 150 6.11 -26.48 -3.31
C ASP A 150 7.38 -26.58 -4.18
N VAL A 151 8.09 -27.70 -4.11
CA VAL A 151 9.21 -28.02 -5.01
C VAL A 151 8.81 -27.82 -6.47
N GLY A 152 9.69 -27.19 -7.25
CA GLY A 152 9.47 -26.76 -8.64
C GLY A 152 8.73 -25.42 -8.78
N SER A 153 8.36 -24.76 -7.68
CA SER A 153 7.73 -23.44 -7.74
C SER A 153 8.76 -22.34 -8.01
N VAL A 154 8.34 -21.33 -8.78
CA VAL A 154 9.14 -20.13 -9.04
C VAL A 154 8.76 -19.03 -8.05
N LEU A 155 9.74 -18.46 -7.37
CA LEU A 155 9.58 -17.47 -6.31
C LEU A 155 10.23 -16.15 -6.67
N VAL A 156 9.59 -15.06 -6.25
CA VAL A 156 10.21 -13.75 -6.12
C VAL A 156 10.79 -13.65 -4.72
N VAL A 157 12.10 -13.44 -4.61
CA VAL A 157 12.82 -13.44 -3.33
C VAL A 157 13.67 -12.18 -3.17
N ARG A 158 13.90 -11.78 -1.92
CA ARG A 158 14.72 -10.64 -1.56
C ARG A 158 16.16 -11.08 -1.34
N ARG A 159 17.06 -10.67 -2.22
CA ARG A 159 18.51 -10.91 -2.12
C ARG A 159 19.26 -9.58 -2.13
N SER A 160 20.06 -9.32 -1.10
CA SER A 160 20.87 -8.09 -0.98
C SER A 160 20.09 -6.79 -1.20
N GLY A 161 18.82 -6.74 -0.76
CA GLY A 161 17.95 -5.57 -0.93
C GLY A 161 17.27 -5.43 -2.29
N HIS A 162 17.42 -6.42 -3.17
CA HIS A 162 16.80 -6.48 -4.49
C HIS A 162 15.84 -7.67 -4.62
N SER A 163 14.89 -7.58 -5.55
CA SER A 163 13.97 -8.67 -5.90
C SER A 163 14.57 -9.47 -7.06
N VAL A 164 14.70 -10.79 -6.89
CA VAL A 164 15.22 -11.73 -7.90
C VAL A 164 14.32 -12.96 -8.01
N ILE A 165 14.47 -13.71 -9.09
CA ILE A 165 13.78 -14.99 -9.31
C ILE A 165 14.63 -16.14 -8.78
N ALA A 166 13.98 -17.07 -8.07
CA ALA A 166 14.56 -18.33 -7.66
C ALA A 166 13.55 -19.47 -7.87
N GLU A 167 14.04 -20.68 -8.16
CA GLU A 167 13.25 -21.90 -8.26
C GLU A 167 13.48 -22.75 -7.01
N VAL A 168 12.42 -23.38 -6.49
CA VAL A 168 12.53 -24.23 -5.29
C VAL A 168 12.95 -25.64 -5.68
N ASP A 169 14.14 -26.05 -5.25
CA ASP A 169 14.67 -27.40 -5.52
C ASP A 169 14.28 -28.39 -4.43
N CYS A 170 14.30 -27.95 -3.17
CA CYS A 170 13.99 -28.80 -2.02
C CYS A 170 13.43 -28.01 -0.83
N LEU A 171 12.69 -28.70 0.03
CA LEU A 171 12.16 -28.20 1.29
C LEU A 171 12.83 -28.94 2.46
N GLU A 172 13.71 -28.25 3.18
CA GLU A 172 14.43 -28.85 4.32
C GLU A 172 14.19 -28.04 5.59
N ASN A 173 13.63 -28.66 6.63
CA ASN A 173 13.60 -28.13 8.00
C ASN A 173 13.17 -26.66 8.16
N GLY A 174 12.21 -26.19 7.34
CA GLY A 174 11.72 -24.81 7.38
C GLY A 174 12.56 -23.78 6.61
N THR A 175 13.59 -24.24 5.91
CA THR A 175 14.35 -23.51 4.88
C THR A 175 14.04 -24.07 3.49
N PHE A 176 14.27 -23.23 2.48
CA PHE A 176 14.03 -23.55 1.08
C PHE A 176 15.39 -23.58 0.38
N ASP A 177 15.74 -24.71 -0.20
CA ASP A 177 16.88 -24.78 -1.11
C ASP A 177 16.42 -24.29 -2.48
N VAL A 178 17.09 -23.27 -2.99
CA VAL A 178 16.67 -22.59 -4.22
C VAL A 178 17.82 -22.36 -5.18
N THR A 179 17.53 -22.48 -6.46
CA THR A 179 18.42 -22.08 -7.54
C THR A 179 18.01 -20.71 -8.05
N PHE A 180 18.93 -19.74 -7.97
CA PHE A 180 18.70 -18.42 -8.55
C PHE A 180 18.86 -18.48 -10.07
N GLN A 181 17.83 -18.03 -10.79
CA GLN A 181 17.88 -17.93 -12.25
C GLN A 181 18.98 -16.97 -12.73
N SER A 182 19.33 -15.99 -11.91
CA SER A 182 20.45 -15.08 -12.16
C SER A 182 21.77 -15.74 -11.77
N GLY A 183 22.35 -16.54 -12.67
CA GLY A 183 23.70 -17.10 -12.50
C GLY A 183 23.77 -18.56 -12.05
N ASN A 184 22.63 -19.27 -11.96
CA ASN A 184 22.56 -20.69 -11.56
C ASN A 184 23.29 -20.96 -10.23
N GLU A 185 23.16 -20.04 -9.28
CA GLU A 185 23.70 -20.19 -7.93
C GLU A 185 22.64 -20.82 -7.03
N GLU A 186 23.02 -21.86 -6.30
CA GLU A 186 22.20 -22.48 -5.26
C GLU A 186 22.35 -21.75 -3.92
N ALA A 187 21.27 -21.62 -3.17
CA ALA A 187 21.30 -21.12 -1.80
C ALA A 187 20.14 -21.62 -0.97
N ASN A 188 20.39 -21.71 0.34
CA ASN A 188 19.34 -21.91 1.33
C ASN A 188 18.77 -20.55 1.77
N ILE A 189 17.47 -20.35 1.58
CA ILE A 189 16.74 -19.15 2.00
C ILE A 189 15.66 -19.46 3.04
N SER A 190 15.31 -18.45 3.82
CA SER A 190 14.22 -18.52 4.79
C SER A 190 12.91 -17.97 4.21
N ARG A 191 11.76 -18.34 4.83
CA ARG A 191 10.44 -17.79 4.45
C ARG A 191 10.38 -16.26 4.47
N LYS A 192 11.19 -15.60 5.31
CA LYS A 192 11.24 -14.12 5.44
C LYS A 192 11.84 -13.44 4.22
N GLU A 193 12.61 -14.16 3.41
CA GLU A 193 13.21 -13.66 2.18
C GLU A 193 12.27 -13.82 0.99
N ILE A 194 11.24 -14.65 1.10
CA ILE A 194 10.27 -14.89 0.04
C ILE A 194 9.27 -13.74 0.01
N ILE A 195 9.16 -13.08 -1.15
CA ILE A 195 8.22 -11.97 -1.38
C ILE A 195 6.88 -12.51 -1.87
N MET A 196 6.89 -13.48 -2.79
CA MET A 196 5.70 -14.16 -3.32
C MET A 196 6.08 -15.31 -4.25
N ALA A 197 5.19 -16.29 -4.40
CA ALA A 197 5.28 -17.23 -5.52
C ALA A 197 4.74 -16.59 -6.82
N LEU A 198 5.41 -16.90 -7.92
CA LEU A 198 5.04 -16.46 -9.26
C LEU A 198 3.87 -17.31 -9.77
N TRP A 199 2.85 -16.65 -10.30
CA TRP A 199 1.71 -17.36 -10.88
C TRP A 199 2.03 -17.77 -12.33
N THR A 200 2.50 -19.00 -12.51
CA THR A 200 3.02 -19.49 -13.80
C THR A 200 1.96 -19.56 -14.92
N LEU A 201 0.68 -19.62 -14.55
CA LEU A 201 -0.45 -19.64 -15.49
C LEU A 201 -0.99 -18.23 -15.82
N ASP A 202 -0.30 -17.17 -15.42
CA ASP A 202 -0.75 -15.78 -15.59
C ASP A 202 -0.55 -15.26 -17.04
N VAL A 203 -1.35 -15.78 -17.97
CA VAL A 203 -1.28 -15.40 -19.40
C VAL A 203 -1.63 -13.91 -19.63
N SER A 204 -2.38 -13.30 -18.71
CA SER A 204 -2.87 -11.92 -18.82
C SER A 204 -2.08 -10.92 -17.97
N PHE A 205 -0.97 -11.35 -17.36
CA PHE A 205 -0.13 -10.53 -16.49
C PHE A 205 -0.95 -9.82 -15.39
N LEU A 206 -1.93 -10.51 -14.83
CA LEU A 206 -2.77 -10.02 -13.74
C LEU A 206 -1.96 -9.79 -12.47
N GLN A 207 -1.04 -10.69 -12.12
CA GLN A 207 -0.19 -10.56 -10.93
C GLN A 207 0.62 -9.25 -10.93
N PRO A 208 1.39 -8.89 -11.98
CA PRO A 208 2.08 -7.60 -12.03
C PRO A 208 1.11 -6.40 -12.14
N LYS A 209 -0.05 -6.54 -12.79
CA LYS A 209 -1.08 -5.48 -12.83
C LYS A 209 -1.66 -5.19 -11.44
N ILE A 210 -1.94 -6.22 -10.65
CA ILE A 210 -2.43 -6.14 -9.27
C ILE A 210 -1.37 -5.48 -8.38
N LEU A 211 -0.12 -5.95 -8.44
CA LEU A 211 0.99 -5.35 -7.69
C LEU A 211 1.18 -3.86 -7.98
N LEU A 212 1.03 -3.47 -9.24
CA LEU A 212 1.14 -2.07 -9.67
C LEU A 212 0.00 -1.22 -9.11
N ASN A 213 -1.25 -1.69 -9.17
CA ASN A 213 -2.39 -0.97 -8.62
C ASN A 213 -2.34 -0.89 -7.10
N LEU A 214 -1.97 -1.99 -6.42
CA LEU A 214 -1.69 -2.02 -4.99
C LEU A 214 -0.63 -0.97 -4.61
N SER A 215 0.48 -0.89 -5.36
CA SER A 215 1.53 0.10 -5.12
C SER A 215 1.03 1.54 -5.30
N ARG A 216 0.10 1.79 -6.23
CA ARG A 216 -0.54 3.10 -6.40
C ARG A 216 -1.46 3.44 -5.23
N CYS A 217 -2.26 2.49 -4.73
CA CYS A 217 -3.08 2.68 -3.53
C CYS A 217 -2.20 3.08 -2.35
N LEU A 218 -1.10 2.36 -2.12
CA LEU A 218 -0.17 2.62 -1.03
C LEU A 218 0.43 4.03 -1.11
N LEU A 219 0.84 4.49 -2.30
CA LEU A 219 1.31 5.86 -2.46
C LEU A 219 0.22 6.90 -2.19
N LYS A 220 -1.01 6.65 -2.65
CA LYS A 220 -2.14 7.56 -2.36
C LYS A 220 -2.41 7.65 -0.87
N LEU A 221 -2.42 6.53 -0.15
CA LEU A 221 -2.55 6.53 1.32
C LEU A 221 -1.39 7.25 2.02
N ALA A 222 -0.17 7.15 1.49
CA ALA A 222 0.98 7.88 2.02
C ALA A 222 0.85 9.40 1.87
N ASP A 223 0.11 9.87 0.87
CA ASP A 223 -0.16 11.30 0.64
C ASP A 223 -1.28 11.82 1.56
N PHE A 224 -2.29 11.00 1.89
CA PHE A 224 -3.41 11.40 2.77
C PHE A 224 -3.03 11.48 4.25
N ASP A 225 -2.11 10.63 4.72
CA ASP A 225 -1.76 10.55 6.14
C ASP A 225 -0.84 11.71 6.57
N SER A 226 -1.31 12.94 6.44
CA SER A 226 -0.61 14.18 6.82
C SER A 226 -0.44 14.35 8.35
N SER A 227 -0.75 13.32 9.14
CA SER A 227 -0.67 13.40 10.59
C SER A 227 0.80 13.61 11.00
N ARG A 228 1.06 14.77 11.59
CA ARG A 228 2.36 15.19 12.14
C ARG A 228 2.73 14.33 13.34
N SER A 229 2.97 13.04 13.15
CA SER A 229 3.61 12.22 14.18
C SER A 229 5.09 12.59 14.22
N ASN A 230 5.41 13.63 14.99
CA ASN A 230 6.76 14.00 15.41
C ASN A 230 7.35 12.94 16.38
N SER A 231 7.18 11.66 16.09
CA SER A 231 7.86 10.61 16.85
C SER A 231 9.28 10.46 16.29
N LEU A 232 10.20 11.24 16.85
CA LEU A 232 11.64 11.06 16.70
C LEU A 232 11.99 9.58 16.93
N GLY A 233 12.29 8.84 15.85
CA GLY A 233 12.88 7.50 15.91
C GLY A 233 12.07 6.32 15.35
N LYS A 234 10.80 6.48 14.94
CA LYS A 234 10.04 5.40 14.25
C LYS A 234 9.70 5.81 12.81
N SER A 235 9.89 4.89 11.85
CA SER A 235 9.45 5.07 10.45
C SER A 235 7.99 5.49 10.45
N SER A 236 7.69 6.65 9.85
CA SER A 236 6.32 7.16 9.77
C SER A 236 5.43 6.16 9.03
N ARG A 237 4.12 6.16 9.31
CA ARG A 237 3.16 5.33 8.59
C ARG A 237 3.20 5.61 7.08
N GLN A 238 3.38 6.87 6.69
CA GLN A 238 3.64 7.25 5.30
C GLN A 238 4.88 6.55 4.71
N ASP A 239 6.00 6.54 5.42
CA ASP A 239 7.23 5.91 4.92
C ASP A 239 7.08 4.41 4.78
N LYS A 240 6.29 3.76 5.65
CA LYS A 240 5.96 2.34 5.51
C LYS A 240 5.17 2.08 4.23
N PHE A 241 4.13 2.88 3.95
CA PHE A 241 3.38 2.76 2.70
C PHE A 241 4.26 2.98 1.46
N ARG A 242 5.16 3.97 1.48
CA ARG A 242 6.11 4.20 0.39
C ARG A 242 7.09 3.05 0.22
N GLN A 243 7.61 2.48 1.31
CA GLN A 243 8.50 1.31 1.27
C GLN A 243 7.77 0.08 0.70
N SER A 244 6.51 -0.13 1.10
CA SER A 244 5.64 -1.16 0.56
C SER A 244 5.37 -0.96 -0.94
N ALA A 245 5.12 0.27 -1.40
CA ALA A 245 4.98 0.57 -2.81
C ALA A 245 6.27 0.26 -3.61
N VAL A 246 7.45 0.55 -3.03
CA VAL A 246 8.73 0.16 -3.63
C VAL A 246 8.84 -1.36 -3.77
N LEU A 247 8.45 -2.11 -2.73
CA LEU A 247 8.47 -3.57 -2.75
C LEU A 247 7.53 -4.13 -3.83
N GLY A 248 6.27 -3.68 -3.86
CA GLY A 248 5.28 -4.13 -4.84
C GLY A 248 5.71 -3.84 -6.28
N CYS A 249 6.22 -2.64 -6.54
CA CYS A 249 6.77 -2.30 -7.87
C CYS A 249 8.01 -3.11 -8.22
N SER A 250 8.86 -3.44 -7.24
CA SER A 250 10.05 -4.26 -7.50
C SER A 250 9.69 -5.68 -7.87
N ALA A 251 8.74 -6.29 -7.14
CA ALA A 251 8.19 -7.59 -7.50
C ALA A 251 7.54 -7.57 -8.88
N ALA A 252 6.73 -6.55 -9.19
CA ALA A 252 6.10 -6.42 -10.51
C ALA A 252 7.13 -6.33 -11.65
N ILE A 253 8.21 -5.56 -11.47
CA ILE A 253 9.29 -5.46 -12.46
C ILE A 253 9.99 -6.82 -12.62
N THR A 254 10.35 -7.48 -11.51
CA THR A 254 11.01 -8.79 -11.55
C THR A 254 10.16 -9.85 -12.26
N ILE A 255 8.86 -9.90 -11.97
CA ILE A 255 7.90 -10.81 -12.64
C ILE A 255 7.80 -10.48 -14.14
N CYS A 256 7.69 -9.21 -14.51
CA CYS A 256 7.61 -8.83 -15.92
C CYS A 256 8.91 -9.14 -16.67
N GLU A 257 10.07 -8.90 -16.06
CA GLU A 257 11.38 -9.23 -16.63
C GLU A 257 11.55 -10.74 -16.81
N TYR A 258 11.03 -11.56 -15.88
CA TYR A 258 10.97 -13.02 -16.01
C TYR A 258 10.15 -13.47 -17.22
N HIS A 259 8.88 -13.03 -17.30
CA HIS A 259 8.01 -13.39 -18.42
C HIS A 259 8.54 -12.90 -19.77
N SER A 260 9.34 -11.82 -19.78
CA SER A 260 9.91 -11.26 -21.01
C SER A 260 10.97 -12.15 -21.68
N ILE A 261 11.50 -13.17 -20.98
CA ILE A 261 12.53 -14.07 -21.51
C ILE A 261 11.96 -14.94 -22.63
N GLU A 262 10.72 -15.41 -22.46
CA GLU A 262 10.07 -16.37 -23.37
C GLU A 262 8.81 -15.80 -24.06
N ALA A 263 8.50 -14.53 -23.82
CA ALA A 263 7.31 -13.88 -24.38
C ALA A 263 7.36 -13.71 -25.91
N SER A 264 6.19 -13.82 -26.55
CA SER A 264 5.99 -13.36 -27.93
C SER A 264 6.23 -11.84 -28.06
N ILE A 265 6.35 -11.35 -29.29
CA ILE A 265 6.59 -9.92 -29.55
C ILE A 265 5.45 -9.05 -29.00
N GLU A 266 4.18 -9.45 -29.19
CA GLU A 266 3.04 -8.68 -28.67
C GLU A 266 3.05 -8.61 -27.14
N SER A 267 3.23 -9.77 -26.49
CA SER A 267 3.33 -9.88 -25.03
C SER A 267 4.50 -9.08 -24.46
N ARG A 268 5.62 -9.02 -25.18
CA ARG A 268 6.79 -8.25 -24.76
C ARG A 268 6.52 -6.74 -24.71
N SER A 269 5.76 -6.21 -25.66
CA SER A 269 5.37 -4.80 -25.65
C SER A 269 4.50 -4.45 -24.44
N GLU A 270 3.56 -5.33 -24.08
CA GLU A 270 2.75 -5.15 -22.88
C GLU A 270 3.60 -5.21 -21.61
N LEU A 271 4.50 -6.19 -21.50
CA LEU A 271 5.43 -6.34 -20.39
C LEU A 271 6.35 -5.12 -20.23
N ASP A 272 6.90 -4.60 -21.32
CA ASP A 272 7.72 -3.38 -21.30
C ASP A 272 6.91 -2.16 -20.83
N SER A 273 5.64 -2.04 -21.26
CA SER A 273 4.74 -1.00 -20.77
C SER A 273 4.49 -1.12 -19.26
N LEU A 274 4.30 -2.35 -18.76
CA LEU A 274 4.12 -2.62 -17.32
C LEU A 274 5.38 -2.29 -16.53
N ILE A 275 6.56 -2.68 -17.02
CA ILE A 275 7.85 -2.35 -16.42
C ILE A 275 8.04 -0.83 -16.31
N ASP A 276 7.74 -0.09 -17.38
CA ASP A 276 7.87 1.37 -17.36
C ASP A 276 6.90 2.01 -16.37
N LYS A 277 5.64 1.57 -16.33
CA LYS A 277 4.66 2.04 -15.34
C LYS A 277 5.12 1.74 -13.91
N ALA A 278 5.64 0.55 -13.65
CA ALA A 278 6.15 0.17 -12.33
C ALA A 278 7.39 1.00 -11.94
N ARG A 279 8.31 1.28 -12.88
CA ARG A 279 9.46 2.17 -12.64
C ARG A 279 9.04 3.60 -12.34
N ILE A 280 8.02 4.13 -13.01
CA ILE A 280 7.48 5.47 -12.69
C ILE A 280 6.92 5.51 -11.27
N VAL A 281 6.08 4.54 -10.90
CA VAL A 281 5.48 4.47 -9.54
C VAL A 281 6.57 4.30 -8.49
N ARG A 282 7.53 3.40 -8.71
CA ARG A 282 8.65 3.16 -7.80
C ARG A 282 9.57 4.38 -7.68
N SER A 283 9.82 5.09 -8.78
CA SER A 283 10.63 6.31 -8.79
C SER A 283 9.98 7.41 -7.94
N ARG A 284 8.66 7.60 -8.04
CA ARG A 284 7.91 8.50 -7.15
C ARG A 284 8.04 8.09 -5.68
N ALA A 285 7.88 6.80 -5.38
CA ALA A 285 8.04 6.28 -4.02
C ALA A 285 9.46 6.55 -3.46
N PHE A 286 10.50 6.29 -4.25
CA PHE A 286 11.88 6.58 -3.86
C PHE A 286 12.14 8.07 -3.66
N MET A 287 11.59 8.93 -4.52
CA MET A 287 11.72 10.38 -4.41
C MET A 287 11.10 10.89 -3.11
N GLN A 288 9.89 10.44 -2.76
CA GLN A 288 9.24 10.79 -1.50
C GLN A 288 10.00 10.27 -0.27
N LEU A 289 10.68 9.12 -0.39
CA LEU A 289 11.61 8.60 0.61
C LEU A 289 13.00 9.28 0.61
N LYS A 290 13.18 10.34 -0.19
CA LYS A 290 14.46 11.05 -0.39
C LYS A 290 15.61 10.15 -0.91
N LYS A 291 15.29 8.98 -1.47
CA LYS A 291 16.23 8.07 -2.13
C LYS A 291 16.44 8.48 -3.58
N TYR A 292 16.92 9.71 -3.79
CA TYR A 292 17.07 10.33 -5.11
C TYR A 292 17.93 9.52 -6.12
N PRO A 293 19.02 8.84 -5.72
CA PRO A 293 19.79 8.01 -6.65
C PRO A 293 18.93 6.90 -7.28
N ASN A 294 18.14 6.19 -6.46
CA ASN A 294 17.25 5.12 -6.92
C ASN A 294 16.13 5.68 -7.80
N ALA A 295 15.50 6.79 -7.40
CA ALA A 295 14.47 7.44 -8.19
C ALA A 295 14.99 7.86 -9.57
N THR A 296 16.19 8.44 -9.61
CA THR A 296 16.87 8.86 -10.85
C THR A 296 17.17 7.67 -11.75
N ALA A 297 17.64 6.55 -11.18
CA ALA A 297 17.95 5.35 -11.94
C ALA A 297 16.72 4.79 -12.65
N ASP A 298 15.58 4.70 -11.95
CA ASP A 298 14.32 4.22 -12.53
C ASP A 298 13.81 5.16 -13.64
N ALA A 299 13.77 6.48 -13.39
CA ALA A 299 13.30 7.45 -14.38
C ALA A 299 14.19 7.47 -15.64
N LYS A 300 15.51 7.35 -15.49
CA LYS A 300 16.42 7.22 -16.64
C LYS A 300 16.19 5.94 -17.43
N LYS A 301 15.95 4.81 -16.77
CA LYS A 301 15.65 3.53 -17.44
C LYS A 301 14.38 3.61 -18.29
N VAL A 302 13.37 4.36 -17.84
CA VAL A 302 12.16 4.64 -18.64
C VAL A 302 12.50 5.49 -19.86
N LEU A 303 13.27 6.58 -19.69
CA LEU A 303 13.65 7.46 -20.80
C LEU A 303 14.54 6.80 -21.85
N VAL A 304 15.32 5.77 -21.49
CA VAL A 304 16.09 4.98 -22.45
C VAL A 304 15.16 4.25 -23.43
N ARG A 305 13.99 3.80 -22.98
CA ARG A 305 13.01 3.09 -23.82
C ARG A 305 12.02 4.05 -24.48
N ASN A 306 11.61 5.08 -23.75
CA ASN A 306 10.65 6.08 -24.18
C ASN A 306 11.16 7.48 -23.81
N ALA A 307 11.94 8.07 -24.72
CA ALA A 307 12.60 9.35 -24.51
C ALA A 307 11.64 10.53 -24.31
N THR A 308 10.38 10.41 -24.74
CA THR A 308 9.36 11.46 -24.63
C THR A 308 8.41 11.25 -23.44
N ASN A 309 8.71 10.29 -22.56
CA ASN A 309 7.89 10.02 -21.39
C ASN A 309 7.88 11.22 -20.42
N ARG A 310 6.74 11.93 -20.39
CA ARG A 310 6.56 13.15 -19.59
C ARG A 310 6.66 12.91 -18.09
N ASP A 311 6.17 11.77 -17.60
CA ASP A 311 6.23 11.43 -16.17
C ASP A 311 7.69 11.25 -15.72
N ALA A 312 8.49 10.50 -16.48
CA ALA A 312 9.91 10.29 -16.17
C ALA A 312 10.69 11.61 -16.20
N GLN A 313 10.44 12.46 -17.20
CA GLN A 313 11.08 13.76 -17.30
C GLN A 313 10.67 14.69 -16.15
N GLY A 314 9.39 14.68 -15.76
CA GLY A 314 8.87 15.42 -14.62
C GLY A 314 9.59 15.05 -13.32
N ILE A 315 9.69 13.75 -13.04
CA ILE A 315 10.39 13.24 -11.84
C ILE A 315 11.86 13.69 -11.82
N LEU A 316 12.58 13.61 -12.94
CA LEU A 316 13.97 14.07 -12.99
C LEU A 316 14.11 15.58 -12.72
N ASN A 317 13.16 16.38 -13.18
CA ASN A 317 13.14 17.82 -12.93
C ASN A 317 12.85 18.13 -11.45
N GLU A 318 11.89 17.43 -10.84
CA GLU A 318 11.57 17.54 -9.42
C GLU A 318 12.76 17.16 -8.53
N ILE A 319 13.45 16.05 -8.83
CA ILE A 319 14.66 15.63 -8.11
C ILE A 319 15.75 16.71 -8.19
N LYS A 320 16.00 17.27 -9.39
CA LYS A 320 16.98 18.34 -9.58
C LYS A 320 16.63 19.58 -8.75
N ALA A 321 15.35 19.97 -8.74
CA ALA A 321 14.87 21.10 -7.95
C ALA A 321 15.05 20.86 -6.45
N ALA A 322 14.68 19.66 -5.96
CA ALA A 322 14.83 19.28 -4.56
C ALA A 322 16.31 19.26 -4.11
N GLN A 323 17.21 18.73 -4.95
CA GLN A 323 18.65 18.73 -4.68
C GLN A 323 19.26 20.13 -4.69
N ALA A 324 18.86 20.99 -5.62
CA ALA A 324 19.30 22.38 -5.68
C ALA A 324 18.84 23.15 -4.43
N TYR A 325 17.59 22.93 -4.00
CA TYR A 325 17.05 23.52 -2.78
C TYR A 325 17.81 23.07 -1.53
N SER A 326 18.06 21.76 -1.37
CA SER A 326 18.86 21.22 -0.24
C SER A 326 20.24 21.85 -0.17
N LYS A 327 20.98 21.89 -1.29
CA LYS A 327 22.30 22.53 -1.36
C LYS A 327 22.27 24.01 -0.96
N SER A 328 21.19 24.72 -1.32
CA SER A 328 21.02 26.12 -0.95
C SER A 328 20.81 26.31 0.56
N ILE A 329 20.05 25.40 1.21
CA ILE A 329 19.87 25.38 2.67
C ILE A 329 21.18 25.05 3.35
N ASP A 330 21.87 23.99 2.92
CA ASP A 330 23.13 23.55 3.53
C ASP A 330 24.18 24.67 3.47
N LYS A 331 24.24 25.41 2.35
CA LYS A 331 25.11 26.57 2.21
C LYS A 331 24.73 27.71 3.17
N LYS A 332 23.44 27.96 3.41
CA LYS A 332 22.98 28.97 4.39
C LYS A 332 23.32 28.54 5.81
N LEU A 333 23.03 27.29 6.15
CA LEU A 333 23.31 26.71 7.47
C LEU A 333 24.81 26.74 7.76
N SER A 334 25.65 26.35 6.80
CA SER A 334 27.11 26.42 6.93
C SER A 334 27.60 27.84 7.23
N LYS A 335 27.06 28.86 6.55
CA LYS A 335 27.40 30.27 6.83
C LYS A 335 26.96 30.72 8.22
N GLU A 336 25.77 30.32 8.67
CA GLU A 336 25.28 30.66 10.02
C GLU A 336 26.12 29.99 11.10
N VAL A 337 26.47 28.71 10.93
CA VAL A 337 27.37 27.99 11.83
C VAL A 337 28.73 28.67 11.90
N CYS A 338 29.32 29.05 10.76
CA CYS A 338 30.57 29.81 10.74
C CYS A 338 30.44 31.15 11.50
N ARG A 339 29.33 31.86 11.33
CA ARG A 339 29.06 33.13 12.06
C ARG A 339 28.93 32.90 13.56
N TRP A 340 28.25 31.83 13.98
CA TRP A 340 28.13 31.48 15.40
C TRP A 340 29.47 31.09 16.02
N VAL A 341 30.26 30.28 15.31
CA VAL A 341 31.62 29.92 15.75
C VAL A 341 32.46 31.19 15.89
N GLN A 342 32.47 32.06 14.88
CA GLN A 342 33.21 33.31 14.92
C GLN A 342 32.79 34.21 16.10
N SER A 343 31.48 34.42 16.27
CA SER A 343 30.94 35.20 17.38
C SER A 343 31.27 34.60 18.75
N ALA A 344 31.29 33.26 18.86
CA ALA A 344 31.68 32.58 20.10
C ALA A 344 33.17 32.76 20.39
N THR A 345 34.03 32.61 19.38
CA THR A 345 35.49 32.76 19.52
C THR A 345 35.95 34.20 19.76
N GLU A 346 35.23 35.18 19.20
CA GLU A 346 35.53 36.61 19.37
C GLU A 346 34.91 37.20 20.65
N SER A 347 34.00 36.48 21.32
CA SER A 347 33.45 36.89 22.61
C SER A 347 34.54 36.92 23.70
N THR A 348 34.40 37.81 24.68
CA THR A 348 35.34 37.94 25.82
C THR A 348 35.52 36.62 26.57
N VAL A 349 34.43 35.86 26.75
CA VAL A 349 34.44 34.56 27.42
C VAL A 349 35.13 33.49 26.54
N GLY A 350 34.85 33.46 25.23
CA GLY A 350 35.45 32.49 24.32
C GLY A 350 36.93 32.74 24.06
N SER A 351 37.34 34.01 23.98
CA SER A 351 38.75 34.41 23.82
C SER A 351 39.58 34.15 25.10
N GLU A 352 39.00 34.31 26.29
CA GLU A 352 39.62 33.87 27.55
C GLU A 352 39.73 32.34 27.65
N ALA A 353 38.70 31.59 27.23
CA ALA A 353 38.72 30.12 27.22
C ALA A 353 39.81 29.58 26.28
N LEU A 354 39.94 30.14 25.08
CA LEU A 354 40.99 29.78 24.11
C LEU A 354 42.42 30.07 24.61
N ARG A 355 42.59 31.12 25.41
CA ARG A 355 43.87 31.47 26.03
C ARG A 355 44.26 30.54 27.20
N ARG A 356 43.29 29.91 27.87
CA ARG A 356 43.54 28.93 28.96
C ARG A 356 43.91 27.54 28.45
N THR A 357 43.64 27.25 27.19
CA THR A 357 43.94 25.95 26.53
C THR A 357 45.25 25.95 25.73
N LYS A 358 45.92 27.10 25.60
CA LYS A 358 47.32 27.18 25.15
C LYS A 358 48.22 27.29 26.36
#